data_AF-A0A170T5J1-F1
#
_entry.id   AF-A0A170T5J1-F1
#
_cell.length_a   1.000
_cell.length_b   1.000
_cell.length_c   1.000
_cell.angle_alpha   90.00
_cell.angle_beta   90.00
_cell.angle_gamma   90.00
#
_symmetry.space_group_name_H-M   'P 1'
#
loop_
_entity.id
_entity.type
_entity.pdbx_description
1 polymer ?
#
loop_
_entity_poly.entity_id
_entity_poly.type
_entity_poly.pdbx_seq_one_letter_code
_entity_poly.pdbx_strand_id
1 'polypeptide(L)'
;MRNGRLRSGQRPSRRRWSGILDRSCKALRWLSPGLLVKRWVLTSALGLLLLVLGSAIWANMKPVYWTLEAIEWTLANITQVFPYRLTGPLVLLSGLVLILLGQSRTFGSIKQALAPQQDRSLVDALLAQRHLNRGPSIVAIGGGTGLATLVSGLKRYSRNITAIVTVTDDGGSSGRLRRDLGIQPPGDIRNCLTALAKEEQLLTQLFRYRFASGQGLEGHSLGNLFLSALITITGNLESAVAATSRVLNIQGQVVPATNTDVQLWAQLEDGRLIEGESRISGAGGRIQWVGCRPEAPPALPSALEAIRQADLILLGPGSLYTSLLPNLLVPQLVEEISRSPAAKLYICNLMTQPGETDGLDVWDHVAAIGHHLRRQGVTPWLFPDVLAHSGHLDRHLVKRYRSAGSEPVTCPVGKLEAEGLRPHLAMVHARVESLDEDSVGKSLRHDPLRLARAVMRFYRQHQRRQQRGESGAQ
;
A
#
# COMPACT_ATOMS: atom_id res chain seq x y z
N MET A 1 -58.36 1.42 48.65
CA MET A 1 -57.75 1.66 49.98
C MET A 1 -56.50 0.79 50.11
N ARG A 2 -55.37 1.41 50.52
CA ARG A 2 -54.13 0.87 51.15
C ARG A 2 -53.34 -0.22 50.39
N ASN A 3 -52.18 0.10 49.81
CA ASN A 3 -50.83 0.25 50.40
C ASN A 3 -50.06 -1.07 50.58
N GLY A 4 -48.88 -1.19 49.94
CA GLY A 4 -47.89 -2.22 50.23
C GLY A 4 -46.65 -2.16 49.32
N ARG A 5 -45.59 -1.51 49.78
CA ARG A 5 -44.29 -1.25 49.13
C ARG A 5 -43.30 -2.44 49.26
N LEU A 6 -42.24 -2.39 48.43
CA LEU A 6 -40.91 -3.09 48.51
C LEU A 6 -40.87 -4.50 47.88
N ARG A 7 -39.89 -4.94 47.07
CA ARG A 7 -38.44 -4.62 47.01
C ARG A 7 -37.84 -5.12 45.67
N SER A 8 -37.04 -4.29 45.02
CA SER A 8 -36.22 -4.64 43.85
C SER A 8 -34.97 -5.43 44.27
N GLY A 9 -34.90 -6.72 43.92
CA GLY A 9 -33.71 -7.55 44.09
C GLY A 9 -32.82 -7.55 42.85
N GLN A 10 -31.83 -6.66 42.80
CA GLN A 10 -30.70 -6.77 41.86
C GLN A 10 -29.81 -7.95 42.29
N ARG A 11 -29.63 -8.94 41.40
CA ARG A 11 -28.61 -9.99 41.52
C ARG A 11 -27.25 -9.43 41.08
N PRO A 12 -26.16 -9.54 41.87
CA PRO A 12 -24.85 -9.08 41.44
C PRO A 12 -24.12 -10.12 40.56
N SER A 13 -23.55 -9.61 39.48
CA SER A 13 -22.28 -10.01 38.86
C SER A 13 -21.99 -11.49 38.56
N ARG A 14 -22.37 -11.94 37.35
CA ARG A 14 -21.66 -13.00 36.61
C ARG A 14 -20.61 -12.48 35.59
N ARG A 15 -20.45 -11.16 35.43
CA ARG A 15 -19.57 -10.55 34.41
C ARG A 15 -18.10 -10.34 34.81
N ARG A 16 -17.68 -10.68 36.04
CA ARG A 16 -16.31 -10.36 36.51
C ARG A 16 -15.28 -11.47 36.25
N TRP A 17 -15.73 -12.71 36.05
CA TRP A 17 -14.85 -13.87 35.85
C TRP A 17 -14.40 -14.09 34.40
N SER A 18 -15.17 -13.61 33.41
CA SER A 18 -14.76 -13.69 31.99
C SER A 18 -13.60 -12.76 31.64
N GLY A 19 -13.47 -11.63 32.35
CA GLY A 19 -12.41 -10.64 32.08
C GLY A 19 -11.01 -11.02 32.59
N ILE A 20 -10.89 -12.03 33.46
CA ILE A 20 -9.58 -12.51 33.96
C ILE A 20 -9.04 -13.61 33.04
N LEU A 21 -9.91 -14.54 32.62
CA LEU A 21 -9.57 -15.57 31.64
C LEU A 21 -9.17 -14.96 30.28
N ASP A 22 -9.85 -13.90 29.84
CA ASP A 22 -9.53 -13.19 28.61
C ASP A 22 -8.20 -12.40 28.70
N ARG A 23 -7.76 -12.03 29.91
CA ARG A 23 -6.45 -11.37 30.15
C ARG A 23 -5.29 -12.37 30.11
N SER A 24 -5.45 -13.55 30.72
CA SER A 24 -4.44 -14.62 30.68
C SER A 24 -4.24 -15.17 29.26
N CYS A 25 -5.32 -15.33 28.49
CA CYS A 25 -5.23 -15.70 27.07
C CYS A 25 -4.49 -14.64 26.22
N LYS A 26 -4.59 -13.34 26.55
CA LYS A 26 -3.85 -12.27 25.86
C LYS A 26 -2.36 -12.24 26.22
N ALA A 27 -1.99 -12.55 27.47
CA ALA A 27 -0.59 -12.70 27.86
C ALA A 27 0.07 -13.90 27.15
N LEU A 28 -0.66 -15.02 27.01
CA LEU A 28 -0.20 -16.20 26.25
C LEU A 28 -0.03 -15.92 24.74
N ARG A 29 -0.70 -14.91 24.16
CA ARG A 29 -0.47 -14.50 22.76
C ARG A 29 0.91 -13.86 22.54
N TRP A 30 1.54 -13.28 23.57
CA TRP A 30 2.94 -12.84 23.48
C TRP A 30 3.92 -14.02 23.39
N LEU A 31 3.49 -15.20 23.84
CA LEU A 31 4.18 -16.48 23.66
C LEU A 31 3.76 -17.19 22.36
N SER A 32 3.13 -16.51 21.39
CA SER A 32 2.87 -17.08 20.07
C SER A 32 4.19 -17.34 19.30
N PRO A 33 4.28 -18.41 18.47
CA PRO A 33 5.46 -18.66 17.65
C PRO A 33 5.71 -17.50 16.68
N GLY A 34 6.93 -16.95 16.66
CA GLY A 34 7.36 -15.91 15.71
C GLY A 34 7.74 -14.55 16.30
N LEU A 35 7.40 -14.25 17.56
CA LEU A 35 7.89 -13.03 18.26
C LEU A 35 9.30 -13.27 18.84
N LEU A 36 10.29 -12.50 18.36
CA LEU A 36 11.71 -12.58 18.75
C LEU A 36 11.96 -12.28 20.24
N VAL A 37 10.96 -11.74 20.93
CA VAL A 37 10.99 -11.38 22.36
C VAL A 37 11.28 -12.61 23.24
N LYS A 38 10.85 -13.81 22.83
CA LYS A 38 11.03 -15.05 23.61
C LYS A 38 12.49 -15.35 23.95
N ARG A 39 13.38 -15.22 22.95
CA ARG A 39 14.81 -15.53 23.14
C ARG A 39 15.44 -14.53 24.10
N TRP A 40 15.14 -13.24 23.93
CA TRP A 40 15.71 -12.18 24.75
C TRP A 40 15.17 -12.15 26.18
N VAL A 41 13.88 -12.43 26.39
CA VAL A 41 13.31 -12.56 27.74
C VAL A 41 13.95 -13.73 28.48
N LEU A 42 14.17 -14.85 27.80
CA LEU A 42 14.81 -16.02 28.40
C LEU A 42 16.29 -15.77 28.70
N THR A 43 17.02 -15.09 27.79
CA THR A 43 18.41 -14.71 28.05
C THR A 43 18.54 -13.65 29.15
N SER A 44 17.62 -12.69 29.24
CA SER A 44 17.61 -11.69 30.32
C SER A 44 17.26 -12.32 31.67
N ALA A 45 16.30 -13.25 31.70
CA ALA A 45 15.96 -14.01 32.90
C ALA A 45 17.15 -14.88 33.37
N LEU A 46 17.82 -15.56 32.44
CA LEU A 46 19.03 -16.34 32.72
C LEU A 46 20.18 -15.45 33.20
N GLY A 47 20.40 -14.30 32.56
CA GLY A 47 21.42 -13.33 32.96
C GLY A 47 21.17 -12.74 34.34
N LEU A 48 19.91 -12.42 34.67
CA LEU A 48 19.53 -11.97 36.01
C LEU A 48 19.75 -13.07 37.05
N LEU A 49 19.38 -14.31 36.73
CA LEU A 49 19.62 -15.46 37.62
C LEU A 49 21.11 -15.65 37.89
N LEU A 50 21.95 -15.60 36.85
CA LEU A 50 23.40 -15.70 36.98
C LEU A 50 24.00 -14.53 37.77
N LEU A 51 23.48 -13.31 37.58
CA LEU A 51 23.94 -12.14 38.33
C LEU A 51 23.58 -12.25 39.81
N VAL A 52 22.37 -12.70 40.13
CA VAL A 52 21.94 -12.98 41.51
C VAL A 52 22.80 -14.08 42.11
N LEU A 53 22.99 -15.20 41.41
CA LEU A 53 23.82 -16.32 41.88
C LEU A 53 25.28 -15.88 42.11
N GLY A 54 25.85 -15.15 41.16
CA GLY A 54 27.22 -14.63 41.22
C GLY A 54 27.40 -13.63 42.35
N SER A 55 26.44 -12.73 42.56
CA SER A 55 26.45 -11.79 43.70
C SER A 55 26.36 -12.51 45.04
N ALA A 56 25.55 -13.58 45.12
CA ALA A 56 25.40 -14.39 46.32
C ALA A 56 26.69 -15.15 46.65
N ILE A 57 27.37 -15.71 45.64
CA ILE A 57 28.66 -16.37 45.78
C ILE A 57 29.73 -15.35 46.20
N TRP A 58 29.81 -14.20 45.53
CA TRP A 58 30.79 -13.14 45.82
C TRP A 58 30.68 -12.60 47.24
N ALA A 59 29.45 -12.42 47.73
CA ALA A 59 29.19 -11.94 49.09
C ALA A 59 29.22 -13.07 50.15
N ASN A 60 29.73 -14.25 49.80
CA ASN A 60 29.83 -15.44 50.66
C ASN A 60 28.49 -15.80 51.34
N MET A 61 27.39 -15.72 50.59
CA MET A 61 26.00 -15.94 51.03
C MET A 61 25.51 -15.03 52.17
N LYS A 62 26.31 -14.08 52.68
CA LYS A 62 25.92 -13.17 53.77
C LYS A 62 24.63 -12.39 53.50
N PRO A 63 24.38 -11.85 52.29
CA PRO A 63 23.11 -11.19 52.00
C PRO A 63 21.92 -12.14 52.11
N VAL A 64 22.10 -13.41 51.71
CA VAL A 64 21.06 -14.44 51.81
C VAL A 64 20.75 -14.72 53.28
N TYR A 65 21.77 -14.88 54.12
CA TYR A 65 21.59 -15.07 55.56
C TYR A 65 20.91 -13.87 56.22
N TRP A 66 21.33 -12.64 55.94
CA TRP A 66 20.66 -11.45 56.48
C TRP A 66 19.21 -11.33 56.04
N THR A 67 18.90 -11.69 54.79
CA THR A 67 17.51 -11.71 54.31
C THR A 67 16.69 -12.80 54.99
N LEU A 68 17.25 -14.00 55.18
CA LEU A 68 16.56 -15.09 55.89
C LEU A 68 16.31 -14.72 57.36
N GLU A 69 17.30 -14.14 58.03
CA GLU A 69 17.19 -13.69 59.43
C GLU A 69 16.16 -12.55 59.57
N ALA A 70 16.12 -11.61 58.62
CA ALA A 70 15.09 -10.58 58.59
C ALA A 70 13.68 -11.14 58.31
N ILE A 71 13.57 -12.15 57.44
CA ILE A 71 12.31 -12.86 57.14
C ILE A 71 11.86 -13.67 58.37
N GLU A 72 12.75 -14.37 59.05
CA GLU A 72 12.45 -15.11 60.28
C GLU A 72 12.03 -14.17 61.40
N TRP A 73 12.73 -13.05 61.60
CA TRP A 73 12.36 -12.02 62.58
C TRP A 73 10.97 -11.43 62.29
N THR A 74 10.66 -11.13 61.03
CA THR A 74 9.33 -10.62 60.65
C THR A 74 8.23 -11.67 60.78
N LEU A 75 8.47 -12.92 60.36
CA LEU A 75 7.52 -14.02 60.52
C LEU A 75 7.25 -14.34 61.99
N ALA A 76 8.29 -14.33 62.84
CA ALA A 76 8.16 -14.55 64.28
C ALA A 76 7.28 -13.47 64.93
N ASN A 77 7.49 -12.20 64.59
CA ASN A 77 6.67 -11.10 65.10
C ASN A 77 5.20 -11.18 64.62
N ILE A 78 4.95 -11.61 63.38
CA ILE A 78 3.59 -11.73 62.83
C ILE A 78 2.84 -12.94 63.41
N THR A 79 3.53 -14.06 63.63
CA THR A 79 2.94 -15.30 64.17
C THR A 79 2.65 -15.24 65.68
N GLN A 80 3.25 -14.29 66.41
CA GLN A 80 2.89 -14.00 67.81
C GLN A 80 1.52 -13.32 67.96
N VAL A 81 1.05 -12.59 66.94
CA VAL A 81 -0.21 -11.82 67.00
C VAL A 81 -1.36 -12.57 66.34
N PHE A 82 -1.11 -13.43 65.35
CA PHE A 82 -2.14 -14.17 64.63
C PHE A 82 -1.73 -15.63 64.35
N PRO A 83 -2.64 -16.62 64.51
CA PRO A 83 -2.35 -18.03 64.26
C PRO A 83 -1.99 -18.29 62.79
N TYR A 84 -0.95 -19.12 62.57
CA TYR A 84 -0.35 -19.43 61.27
C TYR A 84 -1.35 -19.93 60.20
N ARG A 85 -2.46 -20.54 60.63
CA ARG A 85 -3.52 -21.04 59.74
C ARG A 85 -4.30 -19.91 59.04
N LEU A 86 -4.32 -18.70 59.60
CA LEU A 86 -5.03 -17.55 59.04
C LEU A 86 -4.09 -16.59 58.29
N THR A 87 -2.89 -16.35 58.82
CA THR A 87 -1.94 -15.39 58.26
C THR A 87 -1.37 -15.83 56.91
N GLY A 88 -1.03 -17.12 56.78
CA GLY A 88 -0.48 -17.68 55.53
C GLY A 88 -1.38 -17.44 54.31
N PRO A 89 -2.66 -17.88 54.35
CA PRO A 89 -3.60 -17.64 53.25
C PRO A 89 -3.84 -16.15 52.96
N LEU A 90 -3.89 -15.29 53.99
CA LEU A 90 -4.10 -13.85 53.84
C LEU A 90 -2.93 -13.15 53.14
N VAL A 91 -1.69 -13.50 53.50
CA VAL A 91 -0.48 -12.97 52.87
C VAL A 91 -0.34 -13.47 51.44
N LEU A 92 -0.66 -14.74 51.17
CA LEU A 92 -0.71 -15.28 49.81
C LEU A 92 -1.74 -14.55 48.95
N LEU A 93 -2.93 -14.30 49.49
CA LEU A 93 -4.02 -13.64 48.76
C LEU A 93 -3.72 -12.15 48.55
N SER A 94 -3.13 -11.46 49.52
CA SER A 94 -2.70 -10.07 49.38
C SER A 94 -1.54 -9.92 48.39
N GLY A 95 -0.57 -10.84 48.42
CA GLY A 95 0.52 -10.92 47.44
C GLY A 95 0.01 -11.16 46.02
N LEU A 96 -0.93 -12.10 45.85
CA LEU A 96 -1.58 -12.37 44.57
C LEU A 96 -2.35 -11.14 44.07
N VAL A 97 -3.07 -10.43 44.95
CA VAL A 97 -3.77 -9.19 44.62
C VAL A 97 -2.80 -8.08 44.21
N LEU A 98 -1.67 -7.91 44.91
CA LEU A 98 -0.65 -6.92 44.57
C LEU A 98 0.02 -7.22 43.22
N ILE A 99 0.33 -8.48 42.93
CA ILE A 99 0.86 -8.90 41.63
C ILE A 99 -0.16 -8.59 40.52
N LEU A 100 -1.43 -8.94 40.73
CA LEU A 100 -2.50 -8.67 39.77
C LEU A 100 -2.73 -7.17 39.56
N LEU A 101 -2.68 -6.37 40.63
CA LEU A 101 -2.82 -4.91 40.58
C LEU A 101 -1.64 -4.27 39.85
N GLY A 102 -0.41 -4.65 40.20
CA GLY A 102 0.83 -4.15 39.59
C GLY A 102 0.87 -4.43 38.10
N GLN A 103 0.61 -5.67 37.68
CA GLN A 103 0.48 -6.04 36.28
C GLN A 103 -0.61 -5.19 35.59
N SER A 104 -1.80 -5.06 36.20
CA SER A 104 -2.92 -4.33 35.59
C SER A 104 -2.64 -2.85 35.34
N ARG A 105 -1.89 -2.18 36.24
CA ARG A 105 -1.57 -0.75 36.10
C ARG A 105 -0.46 -0.50 35.09
N THR A 106 0.58 -1.34 35.06
CA THR A 106 1.67 -1.22 34.09
C THR A 106 1.16 -1.44 32.65
N PHE A 107 0.20 -2.35 32.45
CA PHE A 107 -0.45 -2.52 31.14
C PHE A 107 -1.31 -1.31 30.75
N GLY A 108 -1.95 -0.64 31.71
CA GLY A 108 -2.73 0.57 31.48
C GLY A 108 -1.87 1.76 31.01
N SER A 109 -0.72 1.97 31.66
CA SER A 109 0.20 3.07 31.32
C SER A 109 0.88 2.87 29.96
N ILE A 110 1.28 1.64 29.62
CA ILE A 110 1.86 1.34 28.29
C ILE A 110 0.81 1.53 27.17
N LYS A 111 -0.45 1.17 27.42
CA LYS A 111 -1.53 1.33 26.44
C LYS A 111 -1.81 2.81 26.13
N GLN A 112 -1.81 3.67 27.16
CA GLN A 112 -2.02 5.12 26.98
C GLN A 112 -0.86 5.81 26.25
N ALA A 113 0.38 5.33 26.43
CA ALA A 113 1.55 5.95 25.81
C ALA A 113 1.73 5.61 24.32
N LEU A 114 1.20 4.48 23.83
CA LEU A 114 1.44 4.00 22.46
C LEU A 114 0.22 3.93 21.52
N ALA A 115 -1.01 4.08 22.01
CA ALA A 115 -2.19 4.02 21.14
C ALA A 115 -3.36 4.84 21.71
N PRO A 116 -3.45 6.16 21.45
CA PRO A 116 -4.51 6.98 22.01
C PRO A 116 -5.89 6.73 21.37
N GLN A 117 -5.99 6.07 20.20
CA GLN A 117 -7.22 6.13 19.38
C GLN A 117 -7.69 4.88 18.62
N GLN A 118 -7.10 3.68 18.78
CA GLN A 118 -7.65 2.50 18.10
C GLN A 118 -7.80 1.30 19.04
N ASP A 119 -9.02 0.76 19.12
CA ASP A 119 -9.46 -0.41 19.89
C ASP A 119 -8.81 -1.75 19.46
N ARG A 120 -7.76 -1.71 18.63
CA ARG A 120 -6.99 -2.88 18.24
C ARG A 120 -5.98 -3.21 19.33
N SER A 121 -5.90 -4.49 19.71
CA SER A 121 -4.84 -4.90 20.62
C SER A 121 -3.48 -4.60 19.96
N LEU A 122 -2.55 -4.05 20.72
CA LEU A 122 -1.22 -3.66 20.23
C LEU A 122 -0.51 -4.83 19.53
N VAL A 123 -0.85 -6.06 19.92
CA VAL A 123 -0.43 -7.31 19.30
C VAL A 123 -0.99 -7.46 17.87
N ASP A 124 -2.28 -7.18 17.65
CA ASP A 124 -2.89 -7.27 16.31
C ASP A 124 -2.30 -6.21 15.35
N ALA A 125 -2.00 -5.02 15.86
CA ALA A 125 -1.32 -3.98 15.08
C ALA A 125 0.11 -4.41 14.68
N LEU A 126 0.88 -4.99 15.62
CA LEU A 126 2.22 -5.50 15.36
C LEU A 126 2.23 -6.72 14.43
N LEU A 127 1.26 -7.63 14.57
CA LEU A 127 1.10 -8.77 13.67
C LEU A 127 0.72 -8.32 12.27
N ALA A 128 -0.25 -7.40 12.13
CA ALA A 128 -0.60 -6.80 10.84
C ALA A 128 0.61 -6.09 10.21
N GLN A 129 1.40 -5.38 11.01
CA GLN A 129 2.61 -4.72 10.53
C GLN A 129 3.64 -5.72 10.00
N ARG A 130 3.84 -6.85 10.68
CA ARG A 130 4.75 -7.92 10.22
C ARG A 130 4.25 -8.63 8.97
N HIS A 131 2.95 -8.91 8.87
CA HIS A 131 2.36 -9.52 7.68
C HIS A 131 2.58 -8.66 6.44
N LEU A 132 2.41 -7.35 6.55
CA LEU A 132 2.65 -6.42 5.43
C LEU A 132 4.14 -6.32 5.04
N ASN A 133 5.06 -6.41 6.01
CA ASN A 133 6.50 -6.41 5.73
C ASN A 133 6.98 -7.71 5.05
N ARG A 134 6.24 -8.81 5.23
CA ARG A 134 6.45 -10.08 4.53
C ARG A 134 5.54 -10.25 3.30
N GLY A 135 4.86 -9.17 2.90
CA GLY A 135 4.09 -9.16 1.65
C GLY A 135 5.01 -9.28 0.44
N PRO A 136 4.47 -9.69 -0.72
CA PRO A 136 5.27 -9.82 -1.93
C PRO A 136 5.84 -8.47 -2.36
N SER A 137 6.98 -8.51 -3.04
CA SER A 137 7.57 -7.36 -3.73
C SER A 137 6.77 -7.08 -5.01
N ILE A 138 6.05 -5.96 -5.04
CA ILE A 138 5.16 -5.59 -6.15
C ILE A 138 5.70 -4.35 -6.84
N VAL A 139 5.98 -4.47 -8.13
CA VAL A 139 6.28 -3.33 -9.00
C VAL A 139 5.03 -2.98 -9.79
N ALA A 140 4.61 -1.72 -9.74
CA ALA A 140 3.48 -1.21 -10.51
C ALA A 140 3.95 -0.07 -11.43
N ILE A 141 3.75 -0.23 -12.73
CA ILE A 141 4.26 0.66 -13.77
C ILE A 141 3.08 1.39 -14.42
N GLY A 142 3.17 2.71 -14.55
CA GLY A 142 2.15 3.49 -15.25
C GLY A 142 2.24 4.99 -14.98
N GLY A 143 1.08 5.62 -14.89
CA GLY A 143 0.93 7.06 -14.67
C GLY A 143 -0.48 7.43 -14.21
N GLY A 144 -0.70 8.72 -14.05
CA GLY A 144 -2.00 9.31 -13.76
C GLY A 144 -2.66 8.84 -12.46
N THR A 145 -3.98 8.91 -12.48
CA THR A 145 -4.83 8.54 -11.34
C THR A 145 -5.09 7.04 -11.25
N GLY A 146 -4.92 6.29 -12.35
CA GLY A 146 -5.10 4.83 -12.39
C GLY A 146 -4.07 4.10 -11.55
N LEU A 147 -2.78 4.41 -11.76
CA LEU A 147 -1.68 3.86 -10.96
C LEU A 147 -1.85 4.21 -9.47
N ALA A 148 -2.17 5.48 -9.16
CA ALA A 148 -2.43 5.93 -7.80
C ALA A 148 -3.57 5.14 -7.12
N THR A 149 -4.64 4.86 -7.87
CA THR A 149 -5.78 4.04 -7.39
C THR A 149 -5.32 2.62 -7.07
N LEU A 150 -4.55 1.98 -7.95
CA LEU A 150 -4.01 0.64 -7.75
C LEU A 150 -3.13 0.58 -6.48
N VAL A 151 -2.13 1.44 -6.37
CA VAL A 151 -1.18 1.39 -5.24
C VAL A 151 -1.83 1.75 -3.91
N SER A 152 -2.85 2.62 -3.92
CA SER A 152 -3.65 2.93 -2.73
C SER A 152 -4.40 1.70 -2.17
N GLY A 153 -4.78 0.76 -3.04
CA GLY A 153 -5.39 -0.51 -2.66
C GLY A 153 -4.34 -1.54 -2.22
N LEU A 154 -3.24 -1.64 -2.98
CA LEU A 154 -2.17 -2.63 -2.73
C LEU A 154 -1.44 -2.41 -1.40
N LYS A 155 -1.33 -1.17 -0.89
CA LYS A 155 -0.69 -0.87 0.41
C LYS A 155 -1.30 -1.64 1.61
N ARG A 156 -2.50 -2.22 1.43
CA ARG A 156 -3.16 -3.08 2.42
C ARG A 156 -2.69 -4.53 2.40
N TYR A 157 -1.90 -4.92 1.41
CA TYR A 157 -1.42 -6.29 1.19
C TYR A 157 0.11 -6.41 1.30
N SER A 158 0.85 -5.37 0.94
CA SER A 158 2.31 -5.34 1.04
C SER A 158 2.81 -3.93 1.36
N ARG A 159 3.94 -3.82 2.07
CA ARG A 159 4.74 -2.59 2.13
C ARG A 159 5.85 -2.54 1.10
N ASN A 160 6.14 -3.66 0.44
CA ASN A 160 7.19 -3.78 -0.56
C ASN A 160 6.60 -3.43 -1.93
N ILE A 161 6.12 -2.20 -2.09
CA ILE A 161 5.50 -1.71 -3.32
C ILE A 161 6.41 -0.66 -3.93
N THR A 162 6.76 -0.81 -5.20
CA THR A 162 7.47 0.21 -5.98
C THR A 162 6.59 0.66 -7.13
N ALA A 163 6.20 1.93 -7.13
CA ALA A 163 5.49 2.56 -8.23
C ALA A 163 6.50 3.21 -9.19
N ILE A 164 6.62 2.67 -10.40
CA ILE A 164 7.43 3.26 -11.48
C ILE A 164 6.51 4.16 -12.31
N VAL A 165 6.86 5.44 -12.40
CA VAL A 165 5.98 6.49 -12.90
C VAL A 165 6.59 7.17 -14.12
N THR A 166 5.76 7.41 -15.14
CA THR A 166 6.16 8.23 -16.30
C THR A 166 6.39 9.69 -15.90
N VAL A 167 7.25 10.38 -16.65
CA VAL A 167 7.64 11.79 -16.43
C VAL A 167 7.39 12.64 -17.69
N THR A 168 6.40 12.25 -18.49
CA THR A 168 6.09 12.88 -19.79
C THR A 168 5.00 13.95 -19.74
N ASP A 169 4.29 14.08 -18.62
CA ASP A 169 3.16 15.02 -18.44
C ASP A 169 3.55 16.47 -18.80
N ASP A 170 2.73 17.11 -19.62
CA ASP A 170 2.86 18.52 -20.00
C ASP A 170 1.54 19.30 -19.85
N GLY A 171 0.56 18.71 -19.17
CA GLY A 171 -0.78 19.24 -18.95
C GLY A 171 -0.96 19.94 -17.59
N GLY A 172 -1.97 20.82 -17.54
CA GLY A 172 -2.43 21.46 -16.29
C GLY A 172 -1.33 22.11 -15.45
N SER A 173 -1.37 21.85 -14.13
CA SER A 173 -0.38 22.41 -13.19
C SER A 173 1.03 21.87 -13.41
N SER A 174 1.19 20.60 -13.81
CA SER A 174 2.52 20.00 -14.06
C SER A 174 3.17 20.65 -15.28
N GLY A 175 2.40 20.78 -16.35
CA GLY A 175 2.84 21.39 -17.60
C GLY A 175 3.24 22.85 -17.48
N ARG A 176 2.50 23.65 -16.72
CA ARG A 176 2.89 25.04 -16.44
C ARG A 176 4.23 25.10 -15.70
N LEU A 177 4.39 24.33 -14.64
CA LEU A 177 5.63 24.28 -13.86
C LEU A 177 6.82 23.79 -14.70
N ARG A 178 6.60 22.81 -15.58
CA ARG A 178 7.61 22.31 -16.52
C ARG A 178 8.08 23.40 -17.47
N ARG A 179 7.17 24.18 -18.06
CA ARG A 179 7.50 25.28 -18.98
C ARG A 179 8.17 26.46 -18.27
N ASP A 180 7.67 26.82 -17.09
CA ASP A 180 8.11 28.03 -16.37
C ASP A 180 9.44 27.81 -15.62
N LEU A 181 9.69 26.59 -15.13
CA LEU A 181 10.86 26.27 -14.30
C LEU A 181 11.86 25.31 -14.97
N GLY A 182 11.56 24.76 -16.14
CA GLY A 182 12.45 23.82 -16.85
C GLY A 182 12.68 22.50 -16.09
N ILE A 183 11.71 22.07 -15.28
CA ILE A 183 11.79 20.86 -14.45
C ILE A 183 10.89 19.74 -14.98
N GLN A 184 11.23 18.50 -14.65
CA GLN A 184 10.36 17.35 -14.93
C GLN A 184 8.99 17.50 -14.24
N PRO A 185 7.91 16.98 -14.86
CA PRO A 185 6.55 17.18 -14.37
C PRO A 185 6.29 16.40 -13.07
N PRO A 186 5.86 17.06 -11.98
CA PRO A 186 5.70 16.41 -10.68
C PRO A 186 4.36 15.70 -10.49
N GLY A 187 3.39 15.85 -11.39
CA GLY A 187 1.98 15.51 -11.16
C GLY A 187 1.69 14.04 -10.84
N ASP A 188 2.17 13.14 -11.68
CA ASP A 188 1.91 11.70 -11.53
C ASP A 188 2.66 11.10 -10.34
N ILE A 189 3.89 11.57 -10.12
CA ILE A 189 4.69 11.25 -8.94
C ILE A 189 3.97 11.72 -7.67
N ARG A 190 3.46 12.96 -7.64
CA ARG A 190 2.68 13.49 -6.53
C ARG A 190 1.47 12.59 -6.23
N ASN A 191 0.75 12.16 -7.26
CA ASN A 191 -0.43 11.29 -7.10
C ASN A 191 -0.04 9.96 -6.42
N CYS A 192 1.05 9.32 -6.86
CA CYS A 192 1.52 8.06 -6.28
C CYS A 192 2.04 8.23 -4.84
N LEU A 193 2.81 9.28 -4.57
CA LEU A 193 3.29 9.62 -3.22
C LEU A 193 2.12 9.79 -2.25
N THR A 194 1.10 10.52 -2.69
CA THR A 194 -0.10 10.78 -1.93
C THR A 194 -0.97 9.53 -1.73
N ALA A 195 -0.98 8.61 -2.68
CA ALA A 195 -1.71 7.34 -2.59
C ALA A 195 -1.08 6.36 -1.60
N LEU A 196 0.26 6.34 -1.55
CA LEU A 196 1.05 5.51 -0.63
C LEU A 196 1.20 6.12 0.76
N ALA A 197 0.93 7.42 0.93
CA ALA A 197 0.88 8.08 2.23
C ALA A 197 -0.25 7.54 3.13
N LYS A 198 -0.11 7.79 4.44
CA LYS A 198 -1.14 7.45 5.44
C LYS A 198 -2.24 8.51 5.44
N GLU A 199 -3.48 8.07 5.25
CA GLU A 199 -4.65 8.94 4.97
C GLU A 199 -4.99 9.93 6.12
N GLU A 200 -4.63 9.62 7.36
CA GLU A 200 -5.01 10.41 8.55
C GLU A 200 -4.11 11.65 8.79
N GLN A 201 -3.11 11.89 7.95
CA GLN A 201 -2.16 12.99 8.16
C GLN A 201 -2.62 14.28 7.48
N LEU A 202 -2.71 15.38 8.24
CA LEU A 202 -2.96 16.74 7.73
C LEU A 202 -2.04 17.09 6.54
N LEU A 203 -0.78 16.65 6.61
CA LEU A 203 0.19 16.86 5.53
C LEU A 203 -0.22 16.23 4.20
N THR A 204 -0.85 15.04 4.22
CA THR A 204 -1.38 14.39 3.02
C THR A 204 -2.53 15.20 2.41
N GLN A 205 -3.36 15.83 3.25
CA GLN A 205 -4.44 16.72 2.77
C GLN A 205 -3.88 17.99 2.14
N LEU A 206 -2.87 18.61 2.76
CA LEU A 206 -2.15 19.75 2.19
C LEU A 206 -1.51 19.39 0.84
N PHE A 207 -0.94 18.19 0.70
CA PHE A 207 -0.35 17.75 -0.56
C PHE A 207 -1.37 17.61 -1.70
N ARG A 208 -2.64 17.31 -1.37
CA ARG A 208 -3.76 17.23 -2.32
C ARG A 208 -4.38 18.60 -2.62
N TYR A 209 -4.09 19.61 -1.81
CA TYR A 209 -4.70 20.92 -1.95
C TYR A 209 -4.41 21.51 -3.33
N ARG A 210 -5.46 22.06 -3.93
CA ARG A 210 -5.42 22.78 -5.19
C ARG A 210 -5.98 24.17 -4.96
N PHE A 211 -5.23 25.18 -5.35
CA PHE A 211 -5.64 26.57 -5.22
C PHE A 211 -6.83 26.83 -6.15
N ALA A 212 -7.96 27.26 -5.58
CA ALA A 212 -9.17 27.59 -6.32
C ALA A 212 -9.14 29.00 -6.93
N SER A 213 -8.32 29.89 -6.37
CA SER A 213 -8.19 31.29 -6.77
C SER A 213 -6.82 31.83 -6.33
N GLY A 214 -6.43 32.96 -6.92
CA GLY A 214 -5.16 33.64 -6.64
C GLY A 214 -4.33 33.82 -7.90
N GLN A 215 -3.88 35.05 -8.16
CA GLN A 215 -3.07 35.37 -9.34
C GLN A 215 -1.81 34.50 -9.39
N GLY A 216 -1.61 33.80 -10.51
CA GLY A 216 -0.48 32.88 -10.72
C GLY A 216 -0.55 31.55 -9.95
N LEU A 217 -1.39 31.41 -8.92
CA LEU A 217 -1.55 30.18 -8.14
C LEU A 217 -2.79 29.37 -8.56
N GLU A 218 -3.77 29.99 -9.20
CA GLU A 218 -5.01 29.35 -9.58
C GLU A 218 -4.78 28.05 -10.39
N GLY A 219 -5.41 26.98 -9.91
CA GLY A 219 -5.28 25.65 -10.50
C GLY A 219 -3.97 24.93 -10.20
N HIS A 220 -2.96 25.55 -9.57
CA HIS A 220 -1.78 24.84 -9.07
C HIS A 220 -2.15 23.93 -7.90
N SER A 221 -1.41 22.84 -7.78
CA SER A 221 -1.46 21.99 -6.59
C SER A 221 -0.29 22.33 -5.67
N LEU A 222 -0.56 22.46 -4.38
CA LEU A 222 0.49 22.70 -3.38
C LEU A 222 1.54 21.59 -3.40
N GLY A 223 1.14 20.32 -3.54
CA GLY A 223 2.07 19.21 -3.67
C GLY A 223 2.95 19.29 -4.92
N ASN A 224 2.44 19.83 -6.04
CA ASN A 224 3.25 20.07 -7.23
C ASN A 224 4.28 21.17 -6.98
N LEU A 225 3.86 22.29 -6.39
CA LEU A 225 4.77 23.41 -6.05
C LEU A 225 5.87 22.96 -5.07
N PHE A 226 5.49 22.17 -4.07
CA PHE A 226 6.42 21.60 -3.10
C PHE A 226 7.46 20.69 -3.77
N LEU A 227 7.02 19.77 -4.63
CA LEU A 227 7.93 18.90 -5.38
C LEU A 227 8.83 19.69 -6.31
N SER A 228 8.28 20.68 -7.02
CA SER A 228 9.04 21.57 -7.90
C SER A 228 10.14 22.30 -7.15
N ALA A 229 9.83 22.89 -6.00
CA ALA A 229 10.82 23.55 -5.16
C ALA A 229 11.91 22.58 -4.70
N LEU A 230 11.54 21.36 -4.30
CA LEU A 230 12.52 20.34 -3.93
C LEU A 230 13.40 19.92 -5.10
N ILE A 231 12.87 19.75 -6.31
CA ILE A 231 13.67 19.42 -7.51
C ILE A 231 14.71 20.51 -7.75
N THR A 232 14.32 21.78 -7.65
CA THR A 232 15.25 22.92 -7.80
C THR A 232 16.34 22.91 -6.70
N ILE A 233 15.99 22.58 -5.46
CA ILE A 233 16.94 22.53 -4.33
C ILE A 233 17.88 21.33 -4.41
N THR A 234 17.36 20.14 -4.73
CA THR A 234 18.14 18.89 -4.75
C THR A 234 18.85 18.65 -6.09
N GLY A 235 18.52 19.44 -7.12
CA GLY A 235 19.10 19.37 -8.47
C GLY A 235 18.64 18.19 -9.33
N ASN A 236 17.90 17.23 -8.78
CA ASN A 236 17.35 16.10 -9.51
C ASN A 236 16.04 15.60 -8.90
N LEU A 237 15.22 14.95 -9.73
CA LEU A 237 13.90 14.46 -9.37
C LEU A 237 13.95 13.29 -8.39
N GLU A 238 14.88 12.35 -8.57
CA GLU A 238 15.02 11.18 -7.68
C GLU A 238 15.18 11.60 -6.22
N SER A 239 16.07 12.54 -5.95
CA SER A 239 16.35 13.05 -4.61
C SER A 239 15.14 13.79 -4.01
N ALA A 240 14.42 14.57 -4.82
CA ALA A 240 13.20 15.25 -4.40
C ALA A 240 12.09 14.25 -4.02
N VAL A 241 11.94 13.18 -4.81
CA VAL A 241 10.98 12.10 -4.53
C VAL A 241 11.38 11.34 -3.26
N ALA A 242 12.66 11.02 -3.07
CA ALA A 242 13.16 10.35 -1.88
C ALA A 242 12.98 11.20 -0.61
N ALA A 243 13.21 12.52 -0.68
CA ALA A 243 12.95 13.44 0.41
C ALA A 243 11.45 13.52 0.74
N THR A 244 10.61 13.68 -0.27
CA THR A 244 9.14 13.77 -0.11
C THR A 244 8.56 12.47 0.45
N SER A 245 9.07 11.31 0.02
CA SER A 245 8.68 9.99 0.52
C SER A 245 8.89 9.87 2.03
N ARG A 246 10.01 10.39 2.55
CA ARG A 246 10.30 10.42 4.00
C ARG A 246 9.38 11.37 4.74
N VAL A 247 9.16 12.57 4.19
CA VAL A 247 8.27 13.59 4.77
C VAL A 247 6.82 13.09 4.89
N LEU A 248 6.31 12.40 3.87
CA LEU A 248 4.95 11.85 3.84
C LEU A 248 4.82 10.47 4.51
N ASN A 249 5.92 9.87 4.98
CA ASN A 249 5.95 8.54 5.60
C ASN A 249 5.16 7.49 4.80
N ILE A 250 5.46 7.39 3.50
CA ILE A 250 4.74 6.52 2.57
C ILE A 250 5.00 5.02 2.84
N GLN A 251 4.06 4.16 2.44
CA GLN A 251 4.20 2.71 2.50
C GLN A 251 4.59 2.13 1.14
N GLY A 252 5.90 2.13 0.86
CA GLY A 252 6.47 1.70 -0.41
C GLY A 252 7.44 2.74 -0.94
N GLN A 253 7.68 2.71 -2.25
CA GLN A 253 8.57 3.62 -2.96
C GLN A 253 7.89 4.12 -4.23
N VAL A 254 8.20 5.36 -4.60
CA VAL A 254 7.84 5.95 -5.89
C VAL A 254 9.14 6.27 -6.60
N VAL A 255 9.26 5.82 -7.85
CA VAL A 255 10.49 5.95 -8.63
C VAL A 255 10.10 6.46 -10.02
N PRO A 256 10.72 7.54 -10.52
CA PRO A 256 10.51 7.94 -11.91
C PRO A 256 11.13 6.90 -12.86
N ALA A 257 10.49 6.66 -14.00
CA ALA A 257 11.02 5.74 -15.00
C ALA A 257 12.41 6.15 -15.52
N THR A 258 12.65 7.46 -15.61
CA THR A 258 13.91 8.08 -16.01
C THR A 258 14.11 9.43 -15.31
N ASN A 259 15.36 9.86 -15.11
CA ASN A 259 15.69 11.21 -14.64
C ASN A 259 15.90 12.20 -15.80
N THR A 260 15.77 11.74 -17.05
CA THR A 260 15.83 12.59 -18.24
C THR A 260 14.50 13.32 -18.44
N ASP A 261 14.54 14.59 -18.86
CA ASP A 261 13.35 15.30 -19.29
C ASP A 261 12.92 14.79 -20.66
N VAL A 262 11.76 14.13 -20.72
CA VAL A 262 11.30 13.40 -21.91
C VAL A 262 10.02 14.01 -22.45
N GLN A 263 10.01 14.37 -23.73
CA GLN A 263 8.83 14.83 -24.43
C GLN A 263 8.24 13.69 -25.27
N LEU A 264 6.95 13.39 -25.05
CA LEU A 264 6.23 12.38 -25.81
C LEU A 264 5.84 12.93 -27.20
N TRP A 265 5.78 12.07 -28.21
CA TRP A 265 5.18 12.38 -29.50
C TRP A 265 4.37 11.18 -30.00
N ALA A 266 3.36 11.44 -30.82
CA ALA A 266 2.52 10.44 -31.46
C ALA A 266 2.47 10.66 -32.97
N GLN A 267 2.57 9.57 -33.73
CA GLN A 267 2.24 9.52 -35.15
C GLN A 267 0.84 8.94 -35.30
N LEU A 268 -0.03 9.67 -35.99
CA LEU A 268 -1.39 9.23 -36.31
C LEU A 268 -1.41 8.40 -37.59
N GLU A 269 -2.45 7.60 -37.81
CA GLU A 269 -2.63 6.80 -39.02
C GLU A 269 -2.73 7.66 -40.31
N ASP A 270 -3.13 8.93 -40.18
CA ASP A 270 -3.18 9.90 -41.29
C ASP A 270 -1.82 10.56 -41.59
N GLY A 271 -0.76 10.18 -40.88
CA GLY A 271 0.60 10.68 -41.06
C GLY A 271 0.95 11.93 -40.25
N ARG A 272 -0.02 12.57 -39.57
CA ARG A 272 0.28 13.72 -38.70
C ARG A 272 1.18 13.31 -37.53
N LEU A 273 2.18 14.13 -37.23
CA LEU A 273 3.03 14.02 -36.04
C LEU A 273 2.60 15.05 -35.01
N ILE A 274 2.26 14.59 -33.81
CA ILE A 274 1.80 15.42 -32.70
C ILE A 274 2.80 15.28 -31.56
N GLU A 275 3.35 16.39 -31.09
CA GLU A 275 4.31 16.41 -29.97
C GLU A 275 3.60 16.88 -28.70
N GLY A 276 3.96 16.34 -27.54
CA GLY A 276 3.39 16.71 -26.24
C GLY A 276 2.13 15.92 -25.85
N GLU A 277 2.09 15.43 -24.63
CA GLU A 277 1.05 14.53 -24.10
C GLU A 277 -0.35 15.12 -24.21
N SER A 278 -0.52 16.35 -23.73
CA SER A 278 -1.80 17.07 -23.74
C SER A 278 -2.30 17.36 -25.15
N ARG A 279 -1.40 17.54 -26.12
CA ARG A 279 -1.76 17.75 -27.53
C ARG A 279 -2.16 16.45 -28.23
N ILE A 280 -1.53 15.33 -27.87
CA ILE A 280 -1.86 13.99 -28.41
C ILE A 280 -3.32 13.65 -28.09
N SER A 281 -3.74 13.81 -26.84
CA SER A 281 -5.14 13.54 -26.42
C SER A 281 -6.17 14.40 -27.18
N GLY A 282 -5.80 15.61 -27.59
CA GLY A 282 -6.69 16.56 -28.27
C GLY A 282 -6.61 16.56 -29.80
N ALA A 283 -5.69 15.79 -30.40
CA ALA A 283 -5.39 15.88 -31.83
C ALA A 283 -6.48 15.29 -32.74
N GLY A 284 -7.24 14.32 -32.21
CA GLY A 284 -8.22 13.53 -32.94
C GLY A 284 -7.59 12.63 -34.01
N GLY A 285 -8.23 11.49 -34.28
CA GLY A 285 -7.71 10.46 -35.19
C GLY A 285 -7.02 9.32 -34.44
N ARG A 286 -6.69 8.25 -35.18
CA ARG A 286 -6.18 7.00 -34.59
C ARG A 286 -4.66 7.05 -34.43
N ILE A 287 -4.18 6.79 -33.22
CA ILE A 287 -2.73 6.76 -32.94
C ILE A 287 -2.14 5.47 -33.51
N GLN A 288 -1.22 5.62 -34.46
CA GLN A 288 -0.47 4.49 -35.01
C GLN A 288 0.69 4.10 -34.09
N TRP A 289 1.42 5.10 -33.58
CA TRP A 289 2.64 4.88 -32.81
C TRP A 289 2.94 6.05 -31.87
N VAL A 290 3.56 5.77 -30.72
CA VAL A 290 4.16 6.80 -29.85
C VAL A 290 5.65 6.56 -29.64
N GLY A 291 6.40 7.66 -29.59
CA GLY A 291 7.80 7.66 -29.21
C GLY A 291 8.11 8.84 -28.32
N CYS A 292 9.39 9.02 -27.99
CA CYS A 292 9.81 10.09 -27.11
C CYS A 292 11.09 10.76 -27.58
N ARG A 293 11.35 11.96 -27.07
CA ARG A 293 12.58 12.73 -27.28
C ARG A 293 13.15 13.18 -25.93
N PRO A 294 14.43 12.96 -25.63
CA PRO A 294 15.38 12.16 -26.42
C PRO A 294 14.94 10.69 -26.53
N GLU A 295 15.35 10.02 -27.61
CA GLU A 295 15.05 8.60 -27.81
C GLU A 295 15.83 7.73 -26.81
N ALA A 296 15.27 6.57 -26.48
CA ALA A 296 15.86 5.58 -25.58
C ALA A 296 16.43 6.19 -24.28
N PRO A 297 15.61 6.93 -23.49
CA PRO A 297 16.06 7.52 -22.25
C PRO A 297 16.56 6.42 -21.28
N PRO A 298 17.59 6.69 -20.47
CA PRO A 298 18.11 5.72 -19.51
C PRO A 298 17.12 5.48 -18.37
N ALA A 299 17.01 4.24 -17.90
CA ALA A 299 16.25 3.91 -16.71
C ALA A 299 16.98 4.38 -15.44
N LEU A 300 16.21 4.64 -14.39
CA LEU A 300 16.78 4.86 -13.07
C LEU A 300 17.32 3.53 -12.48
N PRO A 301 18.52 3.48 -11.90
CA PRO A 301 19.06 2.25 -11.30
C PRO A 301 18.14 1.64 -10.24
N SER A 302 17.48 2.48 -9.44
CA SER A 302 16.51 2.08 -8.43
C SER A 302 15.25 1.43 -9.03
N ALA A 303 14.84 1.83 -10.24
CA ALA A 303 13.74 1.20 -10.97
C ALA A 303 14.11 -0.21 -11.46
N LEU A 304 15.33 -0.37 -12.00
CA LEU A 304 15.85 -1.66 -12.45
C LEU A 304 15.98 -2.65 -11.28
N GLU A 305 16.53 -2.20 -10.15
CA GLU A 305 16.65 -3.04 -8.95
C GLU A 305 15.29 -3.49 -8.42
N ALA A 306 14.29 -2.60 -8.42
CA ALA A 306 12.94 -2.94 -8.01
C ALA A 306 12.32 -4.03 -8.90
N ILE A 307 12.53 -3.96 -10.23
CA ILE A 307 12.04 -4.98 -11.18
C ILE A 307 12.74 -6.32 -10.94
N ARG A 308 14.03 -6.31 -10.67
CA ARG A 308 14.83 -7.52 -10.39
C ARG A 308 14.37 -8.25 -9.13
N GLN A 309 14.00 -7.51 -8.10
CA GLN A 309 13.53 -8.04 -6.82
C GLN A 309 12.01 -8.31 -6.79
N ALA A 310 11.29 -8.04 -7.88
CA ALA A 310 9.85 -8.16 -7.91
C ALA A 310 9.40 -9.63 -7.87
N ASP A 311 8.36 -9.90 -7.09
CA ASP A 311 7.58 -11.13 -7.21
C ASP A 311 6.42 -10.97 -8.21
N LEU A 312 5.97 -9.73 -8.41
CA LEU A 312 4.83 -9.35 -9.23
C LEU A 312 5.10 -8.00 -9.91
N ILE A 313 4.97 -7.96 -11.24
CA ILE A 313 5.08 -6.76 -12.07
C ILE A 313 3.71 -6.48 -12.69
N LEU A 314 3.21 -5.26 -12.48
CA LEU A 314 1.91 -4.79 -12.92
C LEU A 314 2.09 -3.66 -13.93
N LEU A 315 1.37 -3.71 -15.05
CA LEU A 315 1.26 -2.58 -15.98
C LEU A 315 -0.14 -2.00 -15.92
N GLY A 316 -0.25 -0.71 -15.60
CA GLY A 316 -1.51 0.01 -15.49
C GLY A 316 -2.28 -0.23 -14.19
N PRO A 317 -3.54 0.22 -14.10
CA PRO A 317 -4.32 0.87 -15.17
C PRO A 317 -3.84 2.31 -15.44
N GLY A 318 -4.13 2.82 -16.64
CA GLY A 318 -3.73 4.15 -17.09
C GLY A 318 -3.91 4.33 -18.59
N SER A 319 -3.88 5.58 -19.07
CA SER A 319 -3.99 5.91 -20.48
C SER A 319 -2.93 5.17 -21.30
N LEU A 320 -3.35 4.49 -22.37
CA LEU A 320 -2.51 3.52 -23.06
C LEU A 320 -1.26 4.19 -23.66
N TYR A 321 -1.47 5.26 -24.42
CA TYR A 321 -0.42 5.92 -25.19
C TYR A 321 0.33 6.98 -24.40
N THR A 322 -0.31 7.57 -23.39
CA THR A 322 0.22 8.70 -22.62
C THR A 322 0.67 8.35 -21.20
N SER A 323 0.29 7.18 -20.66
CA SER A 323 0.74 6.75 -19.32
C SER A 323 1.42 5.38 -19.28
N LEU A 324 1.00 4.41 -20.11
CA LEU A 324 1.56 3.05 -20.06
C LEU A 324 2.74 2.88 -21.01
N LEU A 325 2.52 3.09 -22.31
CA LEU A 325 3.55 2.99 -23.34
C LEU A 325 4.77 3.88 -23.08
N PRO A 326 4.66 5.12 -22.55
CA PRO A 326 5.83 5.96 -22.28
C PRO A 326 6.83 5.34 -21.30
N ASN A 327 6.36 4.57 -20.32
CA ASN A 327 7.26 3.82 -19.43
C ASN A 327 7.99 2.70 -20.18
N LEU A 328 7.38 2.12 -21.21
CA LEU A 328 7.95 1.06 -22.04
C LEU A 328 8.82 1.61 -23.19
N LEU A 329 8.93 2.93 -23.34
CA LEU A 329 9.90 3.57 -24.25
C LEU A 329 11.31 3.64 -23.64
N VAL A 330 11.45 3.26 -22.36
CA VAL A 330 12.73 3.14 -21.64
C VAL A 330 13.25 1.70 -21.85
N PRO A 331 14.22 1.45 -22.75
CA PRO A 331 14.52 0.08 -23.21
C PRO A 331 15.06 -0.81 -22.09
N GLN A 332 15.83 -0.23 -21.17
CA GLN A 332 16.38 -0.93 -20.01
C GLN A 332 15.28 -1.48 -19.07
N LEU A 333 14.14 -0.78 -18.93
CA LEU A 333 13.00 -1.31 -18.17
C LEU A 333 12.40 -2.52 -18.88
N VAL A 334 12.24 -2.44 -20.20
CA VAL A 334 11.69 -3.54 -21.01
C VAL A 334 12.57 -4.79 -20.94
N GLU A 335 13.89 -4.60 -21.04
CA GLU A 335 14.88 -5.67 -20.92
C GLU A 335 14.82 -6.35 -19.54
N GLU A 336 14.78 -5.57 -18.46
CA GLU A 336 14.74 -6.10 -17.09
C GLU A 336 13.40 -6.81 -16.79
N ILE A 337 12.26 -6.27 -17.26
CA ILE A 337 10.94 -6.93 -17.14
C ILE A 337 10.93 -8.25 -17.93
N SER A 338 11.57 -8.28 -19.10
CA SER A 338 11.66 -9.48 -19.93
C SER A 338 12.41 -10.60 -19.21
N ARG A 339 13.56 -10.27 -18.60
CA ARG A 339 14.40 -11.20 -17.84
C ARG A 339 13.79 -11.64 -16.50
N SER A 340 12.94 -10.82 -15.90
CA SER A 340 12.39 -11.10 -14.57
C SER A 340 11.52 -12.37 -14.56
N PRO A 341 11.67 -13.28 -13.59
CA PRO A 341 10.80 -14.44 -13.40
C PRO A 341 9.49 -14.10 -12.69
N ALA A 342 9.28 -12.83 -12.32
CA ALA A 342 8.09 -12.35 -11.64
C ALA A 342 6.81 -12.66 -12.43
N ALA A 343 5.70 -12.79 -11.72
CA ALA A 343 4.39 -12.81 -12.35
C ALA A 343 4.14 -11.46 -13.04
N LYS A 344 3.64 -11.44 -14.28
CA LYS A 344 3.45 -10.21 -15.08
C LYS A 344 1.98 -10.07 -15.44
N LEU A 345 1.34 -8.97 -15.04
CA LEU A 345 -0.08 -8.71 -15.27
C LEU A 345 -0.31 -7.32 -15.87
N TYR A 346 -0.98 -7.27 -17.02
CA TYR A 346 -1.53 -6.03 -17.58
C TYR A 346 -2.94 -5.79 -17.02
N ILE A 347 -3.24 -4.56 -16.59
CA ILE A 347 -4.56 -4.16 -16.09
C ILE A 347 -5.19 -3.21 -17.09
N CYS A 348 -6.23 -3.69 -17.77
CA CYS A 348 -6.91 -2.93 -18.81
C CYS A 348 -7.81 -1.83 -18.23
N ASN A 349 -8.04 -0.78 -19.02
CA ASN A 349 -8.91 0.32 -18.65
C ASN A 349 -10.39 -0.10 -18.68
N LEU A 350 -11.23 0.61 -17.91
CA LEU A 350 -12.68 0.37 -17.90
C LEU A 350 -13.38 0.91 -19.15
N MET A 351 -12.88 2.04 -19.63
CA MET A 351 -13.47 2.82 -20.71
C MET A 351 -12.39 3.17 -21.73
N THR A 352 -12.78 3.30 -23.00
CA THR A 352 -11.94 3.91 -24.04
C THR A 352 -11.72 5.39 -23.72
N GLN A 353 -10.64 5.95 -24.25
CA GLN A 353 -10.31 7.35 -24.07
C GLN A 353 -10.39 8.07 -25.42
N PRO A 354 -11.21 9.12 -25.54
CA PRO A 354 -11.33 9.90 -26.77
C PRO A 354 -9.98 10.41 -27.27
N GLY A 355 -9.70 10.22 -28.56
CA GLY A 355 -8.45 10.62 -29.20
C GLY A 355 -7.25 9.70 -28.93
N GLU A 356 -7.38 8.71 -28.05
CA GLU A 356 -6.32 7.73 -27.76
C GLU A 356 -6.74 6.31 -28.11
N THR A 357 -7.84 5.82 -27.55
CA THR A 357 -8.26 4.42 -27.64
C THR A 357 -9.69 4.23 -28.15
N ASP A 358 -10.12 5.12 -29.04
CA ASP A 358 -11.43 5.05 -29.69
C ASP A 358 -11.70 3.71 -30.37
N GLY A 359 -12.76 3.02 -29.93
CA GLY A 359 -13.18 1.73 -30.47
C GLY A 359 -12.28 0.54 -30.14
N LEU A 360 -11.26 0.71 -29.28
CA LEU A 360 -10.35 -0.38 -28.92
C LEU A 360 -10.97 -1.31 -27.87
N ASP A 361 -10.95 -2.61 -28.13
CA ASP A 361 -11.25 -3.66 -27.15
C ASP A 361 -10.01 -4.04 -26.31
N VAL A 362 -10.13 -4.99 -25.37
CA VAL A 362 -8.99 -5.46 -24.56
C VAL A 362 -7.87 -6.04 -25.41
N TRP A 363 -8.20 -6.77 -26.49
CA TRP A 363 -7.19 -7.30 -27.40
C TRP A 363 -6.43 -6.17 -28.08
N ASP A 364 -7.12 -5.15 -28.59
CA ASP A 364 -6.48 -4.05 -29.30
C ASP A 364 -5.51 -3.28 -28.39
N HIS A 365 -5.82 -3.13 -27.10
CA HIS A 365 -4.90 -2.55 -26.12
C HIS A 365 -3.62 -3.39 -25.99
N VAL A 366 -3.75 -4.72 -25.85
CA VAL A 366 -2.60 -5.62 -25.74
C VAL A 366 -1.82 -5.69 -27.05
N ALA A 367 -2.51 -5.69 -28.18
CA ALA A 367 -1.91 -5.68 -29.51
C ALA A 367 -1.11 -4.39 -29.74
N ALA A 368 -1.61 -3.24 -29.31
CA ALA A 368 -0.87 -1.98 -29.34
C ALA A 368 0.41 -2.06 -28.48
N ILE A 369 0.34 -2.60 -27.27
CA ILE A 369 1.53 -2.82 -26.42
C ILE A 369 2.52 -3.76 -27.12
N GLY A 370 2.05 -4.89 -27.64
CA GLY A 370 2.89 -5.85 -28.35
C GLY A 370 3.51 -5.28 -29.62
N HIS A 371 2.78 -4.45 -30.37
CA HIS A 371 3.30 -3.74 -31.54
C HIS A 371 4.47 -2.84 -31.14
N HIS A 372 4.37 -2.14 -30.00
CA HIS A 372 5.45 -1.30 -29.47
C HIS A 372 6.68 -2.07 -29.03
N LEU A 373 6.47 -3.20 -28.37
CA LEU A 373 7.55 -4.05 -27.88
C LEU A 373 8.27 -4.80 -29.02
N ARG A 374 7.55 -5.23 -30.06
CA ARG A 374 8.15 -5.92 -31.22
C ARG A 374 9.12 -5.05 -32.01
N ARG A 375 8.86 -3.74 -32.13
CA ARG A 375 9.80 -2.81 -32.76
C ARG A 375 11.09 -2.62 -31.95
N GLN A 376 11.06 -2.92 -30.65
CA GLN A 376 12.24 -2.97 -29.78
C GLN A 376 12.90 -4.36 -29.76
N GLY A 377 12.46 -5.30 -30.60
CA GLY A 377 13.00 -6.65 -30.69
C GLY A 377 12.44 -7.65 -29.68
N VAL A 378 11.39 -7.30 -28.93
CA VAL A 378 10.74 -8.21 -27.96
C VAL A 378 9.65 -9.01 -28.66
N THR A 379 9.86 -10.32 -28.79
CA THR A 379 8.94 -11.21 -29.52
C THR A 379 7.85 -11.86 -28.65
N PRO A 380 8.08 -12.32 -27.41
CA PRO A 380 7.03 -12.86 -26.57
C PRO A 380 6.17 -11.74 -25.96
N TRP A 381 4.94 -12.07 -25.55
CA TRP A 381 4.12 -11.15 -24.78
C TRP A 381 4.79 -10.85 -23.43
N LEU A 382 5.21 -9.60 -23.22
CA LEU A 382 5.81 -9.15 -21.96
C LEU A 382 4.85 -9.28 -20.78
N PHE A 383 3.55 -9.08 -21.04
CA PHE A 383 2.46 -9.24 -20.09
C PHE A 383 1.44 -10.25 -20.63
N PRO A 384 1.67 -11.56 -20.42
CA PRO A 384 0.81 -12.62 -20.96
C PRO A 384 -0.53 -12.74 -20.23
N ASP A 385 -0.60 -12.30 -18.97
CA ASP A 385 -1.84 -12.29 -18.19
C ASP A 385 -2.48 -10.89 -18.24
N VAL A 386 -3.79 -10.85 -18.46
CA VAL A 386 -4.55 -9.60 -18.67
C VAL A 386 -5.75 -9.54 -17.74
N LEU A 387 -5.78 -8.57 -16.82
CA LEU A 387 -6.92 -8.28 -15.97
C LEU A 387 -7.87 -7.33 -16.68
N ALA A 388 -9.09 -7.79 -16.95
CA ALA A 388 -10.16 -7.00 -17.55
C ALA A 388 -11.40 -6.97 -16.65
N HIS A 389 -12.18 -5.90 -16.80
CA HIS A 389 -13.40 -5.74 -16.05
C HIS A 389 -14.47 -6.73 -16.49
N SER A 390 -15.11 -7.38 -15.52
CA SER A 390 -16.39 -8.08 -15.71
C SER A 390 -17.48 -7.53 -14.81
N GLY A 391 -18.68 -7.39 -15.36
CA GLY A 391 -19.85 -6.91 -14.66
C GLY A 391 -20.57 -5.78 -15.40
N HIS A 392 -21.72 -5.39 -14.86
CA HIS A 392 -22.54 -4.34 -15.44
C HIS A 392 -22.10 -2.99 -14.85
N LEU A 393 -21.76 -2.05 -15.74
CA LEU A 393 -21.56 -0.65 -15.38
C LEU A 393 -22.92 0.06 -15.32
N ASP A 394 -23.00 1.11 -14.49
CA ASP A 394 -24.20 1.93 -14.37
C ASP A 394 -24.60 2.53 -15.73
N ARG A 395 -25.84 2.30 -16.16
CA ARG A 395 -26.33 2.71 -17.49
C ARG A 395 -26.32 4.22 -17.69
N HIS A 396 -26.60 5.00 -16.65
CA HIS A 396 -26.62 6.47 -16.73
C HIS A 396 -25.21 7.01 -16.91
N LEU A 397 -24.25 6.47 -16.14
CA LEU A 397 -22.84 6.83 -16.33
C LEU A 397 -22.32 6.41 -17.69
N VAL A 398 -22.61 5.19 -18.15
CA VAL A 398 -22.20 4.76 -19.49
C VAL A 398 -22.76 5.68 -20.57
N LYS A 399 -24.02 6.13 -20.45
CA LYS A 399 -24.61 7.09 -21.41
C LYS A 399 -23.86 8.43 -21.39
N ARG A 400 -23.48 8.93 -20.21
CA ARG A 400 -22.68 10.16 -20.07
C ARG A 400 -21.28 10.02 -20.70
N TYR A 401 -20.61 8.89 -20.50
CA TYR A 401 -19.31 8.65 -21.13
C TYR A 401 -19.43 8.54 -22.66
N ARG A 402 -20.47 7.86 -23.16
CA ARG A 402 -20.73 7.78 -24.61
C ARG A 402 -20.98 9.14 -25.25
N SER A 403 -21.70 10.04 -24.56
CA SER A 403 -21.87 11.42 -25.06
C SER A 403 -20.57 12.22 -25.14
N ALA A 404 -19.52 11.77 -24.46
CA ALA A 404 -18.18 12.34 -24.54
C ALA A 404 -17.22 11.53 -25.44
N GLY A 405 -17.73 10.59 -26.25
CA GLY A 405 -16.93 9.75 -27.15
C GLY A 405 -16.23 8.56 -26.47
N SER A 406 -16.60 8.21 -25.23
CA SER A 406 -15.96 7.16 -24.45
C SER A 406 -16.91 5.97 -24.22
N GLU A 407 -16.44 4.75 -24.46
CA GLU A 407 -17.23 3.53 -24.41
C GLU A 407 -16.62 2.49 -23.46
N PRO A 408 -17.42 1.58 -22.86
CA PRO A 408 -16.87 0.49 -22.07
C PRO A 408 -15.98 -0.43 -22.92
N VAL A 409 -14.78 -0.73 -22.43
CA VAL A 409 -13.85 -1.64 -23.12
C VAL A 409 -14.37 -3.07 -23.01
N THR A 410 -14.59 -3.71 -24.15
CA THR A 410 -15.07 -5.10 -24.25
C THR A 410 -13.91 -6.09 -24.18
N CYS A 411 -14.12 -7.27 -23.60
CA CYS A 411 -13.08 -8.29 -23.46
C CYS A 411 -13.38 -9.52 -24.32
N PRO A 412 -12.77 -9.66 -25.51
CA PRO A 412 -12.95 -10.83 -26.36
C PRO A 412 -12.10 -12.01 -25.85
N VAL A 413 -12.59 -12.72 -24.83
CA VAL A 413 -11.87 -13.83 -24.16
C VAL A 413 -11.30 -14.86 -25.15
N GLY A 414 -12.12 -15.35 -26.09
CA GLY A 414 -11.67 -16.36 -27.06
C GLY A 414 -10.56 -15.87 -28.00
N LYS A 415 -10.58 -14.58 -28.38
CA LYS A 415 -9.51 -13.98 -29.20
C LYS A 415 -8.21 -13.84 -28.42
N LEU A 416 -8.29 -13.44 -27.15
CA LEU A 416 -7.12 -13.36 -26.27
C LEU A 416 -6.47 -14.73 -26.07
N GLU A 417 -7.27 -15.77 -25.79
CA GLU A 417 -6.79 -17.13 -25.60
C GLU A 417 -6.18 -17.74 -26.87
N ALA A 418 -6.79 -17.48 -28.04
CA ALA A 418 -6.26 -17.92 -29.33
C ALA A 418 -4.86 -17.34 -29.65
N GLU A 419 -4.56 -16.16 -29.11
CA GLU A 419 -3.29 -15.43 -29.30
C GLU A 419 -2.28 -15.70 -28.16
N GLY A 420 -2.57 -16.69 -27.30
CA GLY A 420 -1.69 -17.12 -26.21
C GLY A 420 -1.73 -16.25 -24.96
N LEU A 421 -2.70 -15.34 -24.85
CA LEU A 421 -2.91 -14.51 -23.66
C LEU A 421 -3.86 -15.19 -22.67
N ARG A 422 -3.76 -14.80 -21.40
CA ARG A 422 -4.57 -15.35 -20.30
C ARG A 422 -5.46 -14.28 -19.68
N PRO A 423 -6.73 -14.19 -20.09
CA PRO A 423 -7.65 -13.20 -19.54
C PRO A 423 -8.12 -13.57 -18.13
N HIS A 424 -8.07 -12.59 -17.22
CA HIS A 424 -8.61 -12.65 -15.86
C HIS A 424 -9.74 -11.66 -15.75
N LEU A 425 -10.95 -12.15 -15.49
CA LEU A 425 -12.14 -11.32 -15.40
C LEU A 425 -12.50 -11.03 -13.94
N ALA A 426 -12.64 -9.75 -13.59
CA ALA A 426 -13.08 -9.35 -12.26
C ALA A 426 -13.92 -8.06 -12.24
N MET A 427 -14.84 -7.99 -11.28
CA MET A 427 -15.55 -6.74 -10.99
C MET A 427 -14.64 -5.80 -10.20
N VAL A 428 -14.08 -4.80 -10.90
CA VAL A 428 -13.04 -3.91 -10.37
C VAL A 428 -13.44 -2.43 -10.31
N HIS A 429 -14.68 -2.07 -10.68
CA HIS A 429 -15.18 -0.69 -10.57
C HIS A 429 -15.75 -0.37 -9.18
N ALA A 430 -15.77 0.92 -8.80
CA ALA A 430 -16.36 1.42 -7.56
C ALA A 430 -17.89 1.43 -7.61
N ARG A 431 -18.55 1.00 -6.52
CA ARG A 431 -20.02 1.13 -6.43
C ARG A 431 -20.39 2.61 -6.45
N VAL A 432 -21.35 2.95 -7.29
CA VAL A 432 -21.93 4.29 -7.34
C VAL A 432 -23.22 4.23 -6.53
N GLU A 433 -23.20 4.77 -5.31
CA GLU A 433 -24.41 4.96 -4.51
C GLU A 433 -25.11 6.25 -4.99
N SER A 434 -26.41 6.10 -5.30
CA SER A 434 -27.41 7.11 -5.71
C SER A 434 -26.93 8.39 -6.40
N LEU A 435 -27.34 8.58 -7.66
CA LEU A 435 -27.12 9.79 -8.43
C LEU A 435 -28.05 10.92 -7.95
N ASP A 436 -27.66 11.69 -6.94
CA ASP A 436 -28.23 13.02 -6.73
C ASP A 436 -27.76 13.97 -7.85
N GLU A 437 -28.65 14.84 -8.32
CA GLU A 437 -28.56 15.64 -9.56
C GLU A 437 -27.37 16.63 -9.60
N ASP A 438 -26.68 16.90 -8.48
CA ASP A 438 -25.54 17.84 -8.39
C ASP A 438 -24.14 17.18 -8.40
N SER A 439 -23.98 16.04 -9.08
CA SER A 439 -22.76 15.23 -8.99
C SER A 439 -21.62 15.66 -9.94
N VAL A 440 -21.01 16.82 -9.70
CA VAL A 440 -19.66 17.16 -10.19
C VAL A 440 -18.65 16.28 -9.43
N GLY A 441 -18.46 15.02 -9.85
CA GLY A 441 -17.48 14.13 -9.20
C GLY A 441 -17.69 12.62 -9.33
N LYS A 442 -18.84 12.15 -9.86
CA LYS A 442 -19.10 10.72 -10.05
C LYS A 442 -18.59 10.25 -11.42
N SER A 443 -17.31 9.89 -11.48
CA SER A 443 -16.65 9.28 -12.64
C SER A 443 -16.51 7.77 -12.45
N LEU A 444 -16.60 6.98 -13.53
CA LEU A 444 -16.26 5.56 -13.53
C LEU A 444 -14.76 5.41 -13.25
N ARG A 445 -14.43 4.75 -12.14
CA ARG A 445 -13.06 4.46 -11.72
C ARG A 445 -12.95 3.06 -11.19
N HIS A 446 -11.74 2.53 -11.25
CA HIS A 446 -11.38 1.35 -10.49
C HIS A 446 -11.60 1.59 -8.99
N ASP A 447 -12.18 0.60 -8.31
CA ASP A 447 -12.23 0.56 -6.86
C ASP A 447 -10.88 0.06 -6.34
N PRO A 448 -10.15 0.82 -5.50
CA PRO A 448 -8.85 0.42 -4.99
C PRO A 448 -8.86 -0.96 -4.34
N LEU A 449 -9.90 -1.30 -3.57
CA LEU A 449 -9.96 -2.53 -2.80
C LEU A 449 -10.28 -3.73 -3.68
N ARG A 450 -11.24 -3.60 -4.60
CA ARG A 450 -11.60 -4.67 -5.53
C ARG A 450 -10.48 -4.94 -6.51
N LEU A 451 -9.83 -3.88 -7.02
CA LEU A 451 -8.70 -4.01 -7.92
C LEU A 451 -7.53 -4.72 -7.22
N ALA A 452 -7.13 -4.27 -6.03
CA ALA A 452 -6.08 -4.94 -5.26
C ALA A 452 -6.42 -6.40 -4.92
N ARG A 453 -7.69 -6.71 -4.59
CA ARG A 453 -8.13 -8.10 -4.37
C ARG A 453 -8.00 -8.97 -5.62
N ALA A 454 -8.36 -8.43 -6.79
CA ALA A 454 -8.25 -9.14 -8.06
C ALA A 454 -6.78 -9.45 -8.39
N VAL A 455 -5.90 -8.46 -8.26
CA VAL A 455 -4.45 -8.60 -8.42
C VAL A 455 -3.88 -9.64 -7.45
N MET A 456 -4.22 -9.57 -6.17
CA MET A 456 -3.74 -10.54 -5.17
C MET A 456 -4.34 -11.94 -5.33
N ARG A 457 -5.51 -12.06 -5.96
CA ARG A 457 -6.07 -13.37 -6.36
C ARG A 457 -5.26 -13.97 -7.49
N PHE A 458 -4.96 -13.19 -8.53
CA PHE A 458 -4.07 -13.60 -9.62
C PHE A 458 -2.71 -14.07 -9.08
N TYR A 459 -2.05 -13.25 -8.26
CA TYR A 459 -0.73 -13.58 -7.71
C TYR A 459 -0.71 -14.91 -6.94
N ARG A 460 -1.72 -15.16 -6.08
CA ARG A 460 -1.84 -16.42 -5.35
C ARG A 460 -2.09 -17.62 -6.25
N GLN A 461 -2.82 -17.45 -7.35
CA GLN A 461 -3.01 -18.51 -8.33
C GLN A 461 -1.70 -18.83 -9.07
N HIS A 462 -0.94 -17.79 -9.44
CA HIS A 462 0.37 -17.94 -10.06
C HIS A 462 1.35 -18.70 -9.14
N GLN A 463 1.45 -18.33 -7.87
CA GLN A 463 2.30 -19.04 -6.90
C GLN A 463 1.93 -20.52 -6.76
N ARG A 464 0.64 -20.85 -6.77
CA ARG A 464 0.18 -22.24 -6.69
C ARG A 464 0.57 -23.05 -7.93
N ARG A 465 0.53 -22.46 -9.12
CA ARG A 465 0.97 -23.10 -10.37
C ARG A 465 2.47 -23.38 -10.36
N GLN A 466 3.27 -22.40 -9.92
CA GLN A 466 4.72 -22.59 -9.77
C GLN A 466 5.05 -23.71 -8.78
N GLN A 467 4.37 -23.77 -7.63
CA GLN A 467 4.56 -24.84 -6.64
C GLN A 467 4.18 -26.23 -7.14
N ARG A 468 3.26 -26.32 -8.13
CA ARG A 468 2.84 -27.59 -8.75
C ARG A 468 3.75 -28.03 -9.90
N GLY A 469 4.79 -27.24 -10.25
CA GLY A 469 5.65 -27.52 -11.40
C GLY A 469 4.99 -27.29 -12.75
N GLU A 470 3.76 -26.76 -12.77
CA GLU A 470 2.98 -26.48 -14.00
C GLU A 470 3.48 -25.26 -14.76
N SER A 471 4.50 -24.56 -14.22
CA SER A 471 5.11 -23.37 -14.84
C SER A 471 6.37 -23.68 -15.67
N GLY A 472 6.77 -24.95 -15.78
CA GLY A 472 8.02 -25.37 -16.43
C GLY A 472 7.89 -25.95 -17.85
N ALA A 473 6.71 -25.87 -18.47
CA ALA A 473 6.54 -26.26 -19.87
C ALA A 473 6.07 -25.06 -20.69
N GLN A 474 7.01 -24.17 -21.05
CA GLN A 474 6.91 -23.25 -22.19
C GLN A 474 8.24 -22.54 -22.41
#